data_AF-A0A662K6U9-F1
#
_entry.id   AF-A0A662K6U9-F1
#
_cell.length_a   1.000
_cell.length_b   1.000
_cell.length_c   1.000
_cell.angle_alpha   90.00
_cell.angle_beta   90.00
_cell.angle_gamma   90.00
#
_symmetry.space_group_name_H-M   'P 1'
#
loop_
_entity.id
_entity.type
_entity.pdbx_description
1 polymer ?
#
loop_
_entity_poly.entity_id
_entity_poly.type
_entity_poly.pdbx_seq_one_letter_code
_entity_poly.pdbx_strand_id
1 'polypeptide(L)'
;MNREQTIDKLLVFDVWGDYAHFRRFYTTTSPLSFTIPPRTALCGLIGAIIGKEKEDNDYLKYFTLDKAYIGLKLLKPVKKVMIAENLIDTEKSPKSFYNIKRTRIRFEFLKDQKYRIYFYHTDNDIYQQLKENLESHKSVYTPCFGLSENIANFAFVGEFKANSNSSIGEYVQIDSVLPSGKVIERAGVNFDLSGEYFSMKVPIELNLERVVTKYSDIFFERNGKPVEVKLSVTYWTVEYESGSRENIVFIE
;
A
#
# COMPACT_ATOMS: atom_id res chain seq x y z
N MET A 1 22.53 12.56 -12.97
CA MET A 1 22.27 13.80 -12.21
C MET A 1 20.89 13.67 -11.61
N ASN A 2 20.80 13.20 -10.36
CA ASN A 2 19.53 13.16 -9.64
C ASN A 2 19.18 14.58 -9.22
N ARG A 3 18.20 15.20 -9.88
CA ARG A 3 17.52 16.35 -9.27
C ARG A 3 16.86 15.81 -8.01
N GLU A 4 17.25 16.32 -6.85
CA GLU A 4 16.47 16.13 -5.63
C GLU A 4 15.05 16.63 -5.95
N GLN A 5 14.10 15.73 -6.13
CA GLN A 5 12.70 16.08 -6.28
C GLN A 5 12.25 16.72 -4.97
N THR A 6 11.97 18.01 -5.03
CA THR A 6 11.37 18.75 -3.93
C THR A 6 9.90 18.41 -3.89
N ILE A 7 9.54 17.45 -3.04
CA ILE A 7 8.14 17.16 -2.68
C ILE A 7 7.78 18.13 -1.55
N ASP A 8 7.00 19.15 -1.88
CA ASP A 8 6.59 20.22 -0.97
C ASP A 8 5.22 19.97 -0.33
N LYS A 9 4.40 19.10 -0.94
CA LYS A 9 3.05 18.78 -0.48
C LYS A 9 2.60 17.37 -0.85
N LEU A 10 1.70 16.81 -0.05
CA LEU A 10 1.16 15.46 -0.20
C LEU A 10 -0.36 15.48 -0.11
N LEU A 11 -1.01 14.66 -0.92
CA LEU A 11 -2.39 14.27 -0.66
C LEU A 11 -2.39 13.20 0.42
N VAL A 12 -3.20 13.39 1.45
CA VAL A 12 -3.40 12.42 2.51
C VAL A 12 -4.85 11.99 2.51
N PHE A 13 -5.06 10.68 2.47
CA PHE A 13 -6.39 10.09 2.50
C PHE A 13 -6.37 8.75 3.22
N ASP A 14 -7.47 8.43 3.88
CA ASP A 14 -7.66 7.16 4.55
C ASP A 14 -8.41 6.20 3.63
N VAL A 15 -8.06 4.92 3.65
CA VAL A 15 -8.77 3.83 2.96
C VAL A 15 -9.10 2.71 3.95
N TRP A 16 -10.28 2.11 3.85
CA TRP A 16 -10.69 1.02 4.73
C TRP A 16 -11.62 0.02 4.05
N GLY A 17 -11.71 -1.17 4.62
CA GLY A 17 -12.56 -2.25 4.16
C GLY A 17 -12.64 -3.36 5.20
N ASP A 18 -13.72 -4.13 5.13
CA ASP A 18 -13.97 -5.21 6.09
C ASP A 18 -13.02 -6.39 5.87
N TYR A 19 -12.71 -6.67 4.60
CA TYR A 19 -11.78 -7.71 4.21
C TYR A 19 -10.77 -7.21 3.18
N ALA A 20 -9.59 -7.83 3.15
CA ALA A 20 -8.58 -7.61 2.12
C ALA A 20 -7.88 -8.92 1.78
N HIS A 21 -7.51 -9.08 0.51
CA HIS A 21 -6.70 -10.21 0.06
C HIS A 21 -5.66 -9.75 -0.96
N PHE A 22 -4.46 -9.48 -0.48
CA PHE A 22 -3.30 -9.13 -1.29
C PHE A 22 -2.49 -10.38 -1.58
N ARG A 23 -2.86 -11.14 -2.62
CA ARG A 23 -2.30 -12.48 -2.90
C ARG A 23 -0.77 -12.49 -2.91
N ARG A 24 -0.18 -13.41 -2.14
CA ARG A 24 1.26 -13.69 -2.19
C ARG A 24 1.61 -14.45 -3.47
N PHE A 25 2.59 -13.96 -4.22
CA PHE A 25 3.01 -14.52 -5.51
C PHE A 25 3.58 -15.94 -5.44
N TYR A 26 4.13 -16.33 -4.29
CA TYR A 26 4.80 -17.63 -4.09
C TYR A 26 3.90 -18.72 -3.48
N THR A 27 2.58 -18.52 -3.47
CA THR A 27 1.63 -19.51 -2.92
C THR A 27 0.87 -20.24 -4.02
N THR A 28 0.89 -21.57 -3.96
CA THR A 28 0.32 -22.45 -4.99
C THR A 28 -1.11 -22.87 -4.64
N THR A 29 -1.33 -23.49 -3.49
CA THR A 29 -2.60 -24.16 -3.16
C THR A 29 -3.49 -23.37 -2.19
N SER A 30 -2.89 -22.71 -1.18
CA SER A 30 -3.62 -21.91 -0.19
C SER A 30 -3.42 -20.42 -0.50
N PRO A 31 -4.48 -19.68 -0.85
CA PRO A 31 -4.38 -18.25 -1.10
C PRO A 31 -4.03 -17.52 0.20
N LEU A 32 -2.76 -17.15 0.36
CA LEU A 32 -2.30 -16.33 1.48
C LEU A 32 -2.22 -14.86 1.08
N SER A 33 -2.46 -13.97 2.04
CA SER A 33 -2.38 -12.53 1.83
C SER A 33 -1.06 -11.97 2.38
N PHE A 34 -0.52 -10.95 1.72
CA PHE A 34 0.36 -10.00 2.40
C PHE A 34 -0.38 -9.36 3.56
N THR A 35 0.34 -8.98 4.62
CA THR A 35 -0.25 -8.42 5.84
C THR A 35 -0.69 -6.97 5.68
N ILE A 36 -0.22 -6.32 4.62
CA ILE A 36 -0.52 -4.94 4.21
C ILE A 36 -0.59 -4.89 2.68
N PRO A 37 -1.22 -3.87 2.07
CA PRO A 37 -1.20 -3.70 0.63
C PRO A 37 0.24 -3.48 0.13
N PRO A 38 0.72 -4.25 -0.87
CA PRO A 38 1.93 -3.88 -1.58
C PRO A 38 1.71 -2.59 -2.38
N ARG A 39 2.78 -1.86 -2.72
CA ARG A 39 2.69 -0.64 -3.53
C ARG A 39 1.91 -0.86 -4.82
N THR A 40 2.07 -2.00 -5.46
CA THR A 40 1.37 -2.38 -6.70
C THR A 40 -0.15 -2.46 -6.53
N ALA A 41 -0.63 -2.87 -5.35
CA ALA A 41 -2.05 -2.84 -5.00
C ALA A 41 -2.54 -1.40 -4.74
N LEU A 42 -1.72 -0.57 -4.09
CA LEU A 42 -2.03 0.86 -3.90
C LEU A 42 -2.12 1.60 -5.24
N CYS A 43 -1.25 1.28 -6.21
CA CYS A 43 -1.32 1.83 -7.57
C CYS A 43 -2.64 1.46 -8.26
N GLY A 44 -3.09 0.20 -8.11
CA GLY A 44 -4.39 -0.24 -8.64
C GLY A 44 -5.57 0.45 -7.96
N LEU A 45 -5.51 0.63 -6.64
CA LEU A 45 -6.54 1.35 -5.88
C LEU A 45 -6.64 2.82 -6.32
N ILE A 46 -5.51 3.52 -6.43
CA ILE A 46 -5.45 4.92 -6.86
C ILE A 46 -5.88 5.04 -8.33
N GLY A 47 -5.42 4.12 -9.18
CA GLY A 47 -5.84 4.01 -10.58
C GLY A 47 -7.35 3.83 -10.74
N ALA A 48 -7.99 3.05 -9.86
CA ALA A 48 -9.45 2.90 -9.84
C ALA A 48 -10.18 4.20 -9.48
N ILE A 49 -9.65 4.96 -8.50
CA ILE A 49 -10.22 6.25 -8.10
C ILE A 49 -10.19 7.24 -9.27
N ILE A 50 -9.06 7.36 -9.98
CA ILE A 50 -8.90 8.32 -11.09
C ILE A 50 -9.30 7.78 -12.47
N GLY A 51 -9.70 6.50 -12.56
CA GLY A 51 -10.17 5.88 -13.80
C GLY A 51 -9.09 5.58 -14.83
N LYS A 52 -7.88 5.17 -14.39
CA LYS A 52 -6.89 4.63 -15.35
C LYS A 52 -7.30 3.22 -15.78
N GLU A 53 -7.26 2.99 -17.08
CA GLU A 53 -7.72 1.74 -17.67
C GLU A 53 -6.82 0.56 -17.33
N LYS A 54 -7.47 -0.59 -17.12
CA LYS A 54 -6.79 -1.87 -16.92
C LYS A 54 -6.45 -2.57 -18.24
N GLU A 55 -7.07 -2.15 -19.34
CA GLU A 55 -6.75 -2.66 -20.68
C GLU A 55 -5.25 -2.47 -20.94
N ASP A 56 -4.60 -3.54 -21.43
CA ASP A 56 -3.15 -3.65 -21.63
C ASP A 56 -2.27 -3.26 -20.42
N ASN A 57 -2.85 -3.25 -19.21
CA ASN A 57 -2.25 -2.75 -17.98
C ASN A 57 -1.69 -1.31 -18.10
N ASP A 58 -2.31 -0.46 -18.92
CA ASP A 58 -1.84 0.90 -19.20
C ASP A 58 -1.68 1.75 -17.92
N TYR A 59 -2.55 1.52 -16.92
CA TYR A 59 -2.47 2.22 -15.63
C TYR A 59 -1.07 2.16 -14.98
N LEU A 60 -0.29 1.09 -15.21
CA LEU A 60 1.03 0.93 -14.61
C LEU A 60 2.05 1.99 -15.09
N LYS A 61 1.88 2.55 -16.30
CA LYS A 61 2.78 3.59 -16.87
C LYS A 61 2.77 4.90 -16.08
N TYR A 62 1.67 5.13 -15.35
CA TYR A 62 1.50 6.31 -14.52
C TYR A 62 2.14 6.15 -13.14
N PHE A 63 2.28 4.92 -12.63
CA PHE A 63 2.75 4.68 -11.25
C PHE A 63 4.15 4.06 -11.16
N THR A 64 5.04 4.38 -12.10
CA THR A 64 6.47 4.00 -12.01
C THR A 64 7.14 4.67 -10.81
N LEU A 65 8.25 4.09 -10.33
CA LEU A 65 8.92 4.53 -9.09
C LEU A 65 9.50 5.96 -9.17
N ASP A 66 9.71 6.49 -10.37
CA ASP A 66 10.18 7.86 -10.62
C ASP A 66 9.05 8.89 -10.73
N LYS A 67 7.79 8.44 -10.81
CA LYS A 67 6.62 9.31 -11.00
C LYS A 67 5.71 9.39 -9.79
N ALA A 68 5.40 8.24 -9.18
CA ALA A 68 4.42 8.16 -8.10
C ALA A 68 5.08 7.74 -6.79
N TYR A 69 4.90 8.55 -5.76
CA TYR A 69 5.47 8.34 -4.42
C TYR A 69 4.34 8.06 -3.45
N ILE A 70 4.39 6.89 -2.80
CA ILE A 70 3.30 6.36 -1.99
C ILE A 70 3.81 5.98 -0.61
N GLY A 71 3.39 6.72 0.40
CA GLY A 71 3.55 6.37 1.80
C GLY A 71 2.33 5.59 2.31
N LEU A 72 2.53 4.70 3.28
CA LEU A 72 1.47 3.89 3.86
C LEU A 72 1.61 3.84 5.38
N LYS A 73 0.59 4.24 6.12
CA LYS A 73 0.50 4.09 7.59
C LYS A 73 -0.67 3.19 7.96
N LEU A 74 -0.47 2.32 8.95
CA LEU A 74 -1.55 1.49 9.50
C LEU A 74 -2.33 2.31 10.53
N LEU A 75 -3.65 2.38 10.39
CA LEU A 75 -4.54 3.03 11.36
C LEU A 75 -5.27 2.02 12.25
N LYS A 76 -5.19 0.73 11.92
CA LYS A 76 -5.72 -0.38 12.70
C LYS A 76 -4.71 -1.52 12.75
N PRO A 77 -4.69 -2.32 13.83
CA PRO A 77 -3.85 -3.51 13.90
C PRO A 77 -4.13 -4.51 12.78
N VAL A 78 -3.08 -5.20 12.34
CA VAL A 78 -3.22 -6.31 11.38
C VAL A 78 -3.96 -7.48 12.04
N LYS A 79 -5.14 -7.79 11.51
CA LYS A 79 -5.94 -8.96 11.90
C LYS A 79 -6.09 -9.88 10.69
N LYS A 80 -5.97 -11.18 10.92
CA LYS A 80 -6.12 -12.21 9.89
C LYS A 80 -7.24 -13.17 10.26
N VAL A 81 -7.97 -13.62 9.25
CA VAL A 81 -8.97 -14.68 9.38
C VAL A 81 -8.85 -15.65 8.22
N MET A 82 -9.20 -16.92 8.48
CA MET A 82 -9.29 -17.93 7.44
C MET A 82 -10.76 -18.14 7.09
N ILE A 83 -11.15 -17.85 5.85
CA ILE A 83 -12.51 -18.05 5.35
C ILE A 83 -12.46 -19.12 4.28
N ALA A 84 -13.38 -20.09 4.35
CA ALA A 84 -13.45 -21.16 3.37
C ALA A 84 -14.43 -20.79 2.26
N GLU A 85 -13.93 -20.70 1.04
CA GLU A 85 -14.72 -20.40 -0.16
C GLU A 85 -14.93 -21.66 -1.00
N ASN A 86 -16.10 -21.75 -1.63
CA ASN A 86 -16.44 -22.85 -2.52
C ASN A 86 -16.21 -22.40 -3.97
N LEU A 87 -15.02 -22.65 -4.50
CA LEU A 87 -14.68 -22.29 -5.87
C LEU A 87 -15.22 -23.32 -6.85
N ILE A 88 -15.60 -22.86 -8.04
CA ILE A 88 -15.95 -23.71 -9.17
C ILE A 88 -14.67 -24.36 -9.71
N ASP A 89 -14.68 -25.68 -9.86
CA ASP A 89 -13.60 -26.41 -10.53
C ASP A 89 -13.65 -26.11 -12.04
N THR A 90 -12.61 -25.44 -12.53
CA THR A 90 -12.46 -25.08 -13.95
C THR A 90 -11.45 -25.96 -14.70
N GLU A 91 -10.81 -26.94 -14.04
CA GLU A 91 -9.84 -27.84 -14.70
C GLU A 91 -10.54 -28.79 -15.68
N LYS A 92 -11.80 -29.13 -15.40
CA LYS A 92 -12.65 -29.89 -16.31
C LYS A 92 -13.75 -28.95 -16.80
N SER A 93 -13.77 -28.64 -18.11
CA SER A 93 -14.85 -27.86 -18.73
C SER A 93 -16.20 -28.36 -18.24
N PRO A 94 -16.98 -27.55 -17.51
CA PRO A 94 -18.25 -27.99 -16.98
C PRO A 94 -19.16 -28.39 -18.13
N LYS A 95 -19.49 -29.69 -18.24
CA LYS A 95 -20.41 -30.19 -19.29
C LYS A 95 -21.85 -29.68 -19.10
N SER A 96 -22.17 -29.16 -17.92
CA SER A 96 -23.47 -28.62 -17.54
C SER A 96 -23.37 -27.76 -16.28
N PHE A 97 -24.15 -26.69 -16.19
CA PHE A 97 -24.28 -25.85 -15.01
C PHE A 97 -24.78 -26.62 -13.76
N TYR A 98 -25.54 -27.70 -13.99
CA TYR A 98 -26.15 -28.52 -12.93
C TYR A 98 -25.17 -29.50 -12.27
N ASN A 99 -24.03 -29.81 -12.90
CA ASN A 99 -23.04 -30.80 -12.42
C ASN A 99 -21.65 -30.18 -12.18
N ILE A 100 -21.61 -28.91 -11.78
CA ILE A 100 -20.35 -28.21 -11.49
C ILE A 100 -19.75 -28.75 -10.18
N LYS A 101 -18.56 -29.36 -10.27
CA LYS A 101 -17.77 -29.69 -9.10
C LYS A 101 -17.28 -28.42 -8.41
N ARG A 102 -17.30 -28.43 -7.09
CA ARG A 102 -16.78 -27.34 -6.27
C ARG A 102 -15.66 -27.84 -5.38
N THR A 103 -14.64 -27.02 -5.24
CA THR A 103 -13.53 -27.26 -4.32
C THR A 103 -13.58 -26.22 -3.23
N ARG A 104 -13.55 -26.67 -1.97
CA ARG A 104 -13.55 -25.78 -0.81
C ARG A 104 -12.11 -25.43 -0.46
N ILE A 105 -11.73 -24.17 -0.67
CA ILE A 105 -10.38 -23.66 -0.41
C ILE A 105 -10.43 -22.66 0.74
N ARG A 106 -9.47 -22.72 1.65
CA ARG A 106 -9.35 -21.73 2.73
C ARG A 106 -8.47 -20.57 2.27
N PHE A 107 -9.07 -19.40 2.18
CA PHE A 107 -8.40 -18.14 1.90
C PHE A 107 -8.00 -17.47 3.22
N GLU A 108 -6.79 -16.91 3.24
CA GLU A 108 -6.39 -15.97 4.27
C GLU A 108 -6.83 -14.56 3.87
N PHE A 109 -7.62 -13.91 4.71
CA PHE A 109 -8.02 -12.52 4.56
C PHE A 109 -7.46 -11.68 5.69
N LEU A 110 -7.14 -10.42 5.41
CA LEU A 110 -7.05 -9.41 6.45
C LEU A 110 -8.45 -8.95 6.82
N LYS A 111 -8.69 -8.59 8.08
CA LYS A 111 -10.01 -8.19 8.59
C LYS A 111 -9.98 -6.80 9.23
N ASP A 112 -11.01 -5.99 9.00
CA ASP A 112 -11.20 -4.64 9.55
C ASP A 112 -10.00 -3.72 9.30
N GLN A 113 -9.46 -3.72 8.08
CA GLN A 113 -8.25 -2.97 7.77
C GLN A 113 -8.55 -1.50 7.48
N LYS A 114 -7.70 -0.61 8.00
CA LYS A 114 -7.72 0.83 7.69
C LYS A 114 -6.29 1.34 7.57
N TYR A 115 -6.02 2.05 6.49
CA TYR A 115 -4.72 2.61 6.18
C TYR A 115 -4.83 4.10 5.88
N ARG A 116 -3.75 4.83 6.13
CA ARG A 116 -3.55 6.18 5.62
C ARG A 116 -2.52 6.14 4.51
N ILE A 117 -2.86 6.75 3.38
CA ILE A 117 -2.01 6.85 2.21
C ILE A 117 -1.52 8.29 2.10
N TYR A 118 -0.23 8.44 1.86
CA TYR A 118 0.41 9.71 1.52
C TYR A 118 0.83 9.61 0.06
N PHE A 119 0.34 10.53 -0.77
CA PHE A 119 0.53 10.43 -2.20
C PHE A 119 1.11 11.72 -2.77
N TYR A 120 2.11 11.54 -3.62
CA TYR A 120 2.63 12.57 -4.52
C TYR A 120 2.84 11.99 -5.90
N HIS A 121 2.66 12.83 -6.91
CA HIS A 121 2.87 12.48 -8.30
C HIS A 121 3.59 13.62 -9.02
N THR A 122 4.53 13.29 -9.90
CA THR A 122 5.31 14.28 -10.66
C THR A 122 4.49 14.98 -11.74
N ASP A 123 3.54 14.26 -12.33
CA ASP A 123 2.50 14.82 -13.20
C ASP A 123 1.39 15.47 -12.37
N ASN A 124 1.27 16.79 -12.48
CA ASN A 124 0.28 17.58 -11.75
C ASN A 124 -1.15 17.25 -12.18
N ASP A 125 -1.41 16.80 -13.41
CA ASP A 125 -2.77 16.49 -13.86
C ASP A 125 -3.30 15.25 -13.12
N ILE A 126 -2.44 14.24 -12.93
CA ILE A 126 -2.77 13.04 -12.13
C ILE A 126 -2.96 13.40 -10.66
N TYR A 127 -2.09 14.29 -10.14
CA TYR A 127 -2.21 14.77 -8.77
C TYR A 127 -3.56 15.48 -8.54
N GLN A 128 -3.93 16.43 -9.40
CA GLN A 128 -5.20 17.16 -9.29
C GLN A 128 -6.41 16.25 -9.53
N GLN A 129 -6.34 15.36 -10.52
CA GLN A 129 -7.41 14.39 -10.79
C GLN A 129 -7.70 13.52 -9.57
N LEU A 130 -6.66 13.04 -8.87
CA LEU A 130 -6.83 12.29 -7.63
C LEU A 130 -7.43 13.18 -6.54
N LYS A 131 -6.92 14.41 -6.37
CA LYS A 131 -7.43 15.36 -5.37
C LYS A 131 -8.92 15.64 -5.55
N GLU A 132 -9.37 15.98 -6.75
CA GLU A 132 -10.77 16.29 -7.05
C GLU A 132 -11.70 15.10 -6.73
N ASN A 133 -11.28 13.90 -7.09
CA ASN A 133 -12.03 12.67 -6.79
C ASN A 133 -12.07 12.36 -5.30
N LEU A 134 -10.96 12.58 -4.58
CA LEU A 134 -10.91 12.43 -3.13
C LEU A 134 -11.81 13.45 -2.41
N GLU A 135 -11.72 14.73 -2.76
CA GLU A 135 -12.53 15.82 -2.19
C GLU A 135 -14.03 15.63 -2.42
N SER A 136 -14.39 15.17 -3.62
CA SER A 136 -15.78 14.92 -3.99
C SER A 136 -16.29 13.52 -3.59
N HIS A 137 -15.43 12.69 -2.97
CA HIS A 137 -15.70 11.30 -2.63
C HIS A 137 -16.25 10.49 -3.82
N LYS A 138 -15.59 10.63 -4.98
CA LYS A 138 -15.92 9.94 -6.23
C LYS A 138 -14.80 9.03 -6.66
N SER A 139 -15.17 7.94 -7.33
CA SER A 139 -14.24 7.04 -7.99
C SER A 139 -14.84 6.61 -9.32
N VAL A 140 -14.00 6.49 -10.35
CA VAL A 140 -14.45 6.02 -11.67
C VAL A 140 -14.74 4.52 -11.64
N TYR A 141 -13.86 3.75 -11.01
CA TYR A 141 -14.07 2.33 -10.73
C TYR A 141 -14.14 2.08 -9.23
N THR A 142 -14.89 1.05 -8.82
CA THR A 142 -15.02 0.66 -7.41
C THR A 142 -13.65 0.29 -6.83
N PRO A 143 -13.13 1.01 -5.82
CA PRO A 143 -11.89 0.65 -5.15
C PRO A 143 -12.05 -0.68 -4.39
N CYS A 144 -11.01 -1.51 -4.41
CA CYS A 144 -11.01 -2.77 -3.68
C CYS A 144 -9.65 -3.09 -3.07
N PHE A 145 -9.64 -3.89 -2.02
CA PHE A 145 -8.45 -4.43 -1.37
C PHE A 145 -8.06 -5.78 -1.97
N GLY A 146 -7.48 -5.70 -3.17
CA GLY A 146 -6.89 -6.84 -3.88
C GLY A 146 -7.90 -7.55 -4.79
N LEU A 147 -8.83 -8.31 -4.20
CA LEU A 147 -9.91 -8.97 -4.94
C LEU A 147 -11.12 -8.04 -5.09
N SER A 148 -11.89 -8.19 -6.17
CA SER A 148 -13.04 -7.33 -6.51
C SER A 148 -14.14 -7.29 -5.45
N GLU A 149 -14.34 -8.41 -4.76
CA GLU A 149 -15.33 -8.63 -3.72
C GLU A 149 -14.93 -7.97 -2.38
N ASN A 150 -13.65 -7.65 -2.20
CA ASN A 150 -13.14 -6.93 -1.05
C ASN A 150 -13.24 -5.42 -1.27
N ILE A 151 -14.47 -4.90 -1.38
CA ILE A 151 -14.71 -3.48 -1.64
C ILE A 151 -14.07 -2.61 -0.56
N ALA A 152 -13.38 -1.56 -0.99
CA ALA A 152 -12.75 -0.57 -0.11
C ALA A 152 -13.45 0.78 -0.26
N ASN A 153 -13.53 1.51 0.85
CA ASN A 153 -14.00 2.88 0.91
C ASN A 153 -12.83 3.81 1.26
N PHE A 154 -12.98 5.12 1.02
CA PHE A 154 -11.92 6.10 1.22
C PHE A 154 -12.44 7.45 1.72
N ALA A 155 -11.59 8.26 2.34
CA ALA A 155 -11.93 9.61 2.76
C ALA A 155 -10.72 10.52 2.61
N PHE A 156 -10.92 11.69 2.02
CA PHE A 156 -9.88 12.71 1.96
C PHE A 156 -9.61 13.27 3.36
N VAL A 157 -8.34 13.29 3.75
CA VAL A 157 -7.88 13.92 5.00
C VAL A 157 -7.44 15.35 4.72
N GLY A 158 -6.77 15.57 3.59
CA GLY A 158 -6.35 16.91 3.14
C GLY A 158 -5.11 16.90 2.27
N GLU A 159 -4.76 18.08 1.78
CA GLU A 159 -3.46 18.37 1.15
C GLU A 159 -2.58 19.06 2.20
N PHE A 160 -1.44 18.47 2.52
CA PHE A 160 -0.56 18.96 3.59
C PHE A 160 0.83 19.25 3.07
N LYS A 161 1.47 20.27 3.64
CA LYS A 161 2.87 20.54 3.38
C LYS A 161 3.72 19.38 3.91
N ALA A 162 4.71 18.97 3.11
CA ALA A 162 5.70 17.99 3.50
C ALA A 162 7.09 18.62 3.50
N ASN A 163 7.77 18.55 4.64
CA ASN A 163 9.13 19.05 4.78
C ASN A 163 10.09 17.86 4.77
N SER A 164 11.10 17.90 3.90
CA SER A 164 12.18 16.90 3.90
C SER A 164 13.11 17.16 5.08
N ASN A 165 13.40 16.13 5.86
CA ASN A 165 14.31 16.18 6.99
C ASN A 165 15.49 15.22 6.80
N SER A 166 16.69 15.69 7.14
CA SER A 166 17.94 14.96 7.02
C SER A 166 18.54 14.67 8.39
N SER A 167 17.84 13.89 9.22
CA SER A 167 18.38 13.37 10.49
C SER A 167 19.08 12.02 10.26
N ILE A 168 20.02 11.99 9.30
CA ILE A 168 20.70 10.75 8.90
C ILE A 168 21.55 10.25 10.07
N GLY A 169 21.34 9.00 10.50
CA GLY A 169 22.08 8.39 11.61
C GLY A 169 21.50 8.63 13.01
N GLU A 170 20.51 9.51 13.14
CA GLU A 170 19.79 9.74 14.40
C GLU A 170 18.54 8.88 14.48
N TYR A 171 18.13 8.54 15.71
CA TYR A 171 16.86 7.82 15.91
C TYR A 171 15.70 8.77 15.68
N VAL A 172 14.80 8.37 14.79
CA VAL A 172 13.55 9.05 14.49
C VAL A 172 12.40 8.06 14.53
N GLN A 173 11.25 8.49 15.06
CA GLN A 173 10.02 7.71 14.97
C GLN A 173 9.39 7.91 13.60
N ILE A 174 9.19 6.81 12.86
CA ILE A 174 8.56 6.76 11.54
C ILE A 174 7.19 6.11 11.67
N ASP A 175 6.16 6.85 11.26
CA ASP A 175 4.75 6.43 11.31
C ASP A 175 4.35 5.51 10.16
N SER A 176 5.05 5.59 9.04
CA SER A 176 4.75 4.80 7.85
C SER A 176 5.50 3.47 7.83
N VAL A 177 5.00 2.55 7.01
CA VAL A 177 5.74 1.40 6.54
C VAL A 177 6.97 1.89 5.80
N LEU A 178 8.14 1.34 6.12
CA LEU A 178 9.40 1.75 5.54
C LEU A 178 10.14 0.59 4.84
N PRO A 179 10.85 0.85 3.73
CA PRO A 179 11.81 -0.09 3.16
C PRO A 179 12.97 -0.35 4.13
N SER A 180 13.24 -1.61 4.45
CA SER A 180 14.33 -2.02 5.35
C SER A 180 15.69 -1.57 4.83
N GLY A 181 15.87 -1.49 3.51
CA GLY A 181 17.11 -1.00 2.89
C GLY A 181 17.39 0.49 3.10
N LYS A 182 16.42 1.26 3.63
CA LYS A 182 16.59 2.68 4.02
C LYS A 182 17.01 2.83 5.49
N VAL A 183 17.08 1.74 6.24
CA VAL A 183 17.56 1.71 7.62
C VAL A 183 19.07 1.45 7.63
N ILE A 184 19.82 2.15 8.47
CA ILE A 184 21.26 1.93 8.61
C ILE A 184 21.55 0.50 9.08
N GLU A 185 22.55 -0.14 8.46
CA GLU A 185 22.98 -1.48 8.84
C GLU A 185 23.57 -1.50 10.26
N ARG A 186 23.18 -2.51 11.06
CA ARG A 186 23.59 -2.74 12.46
C ARG A 186 23.05 -1.67 13.43
N ALA A 187 22.15 -2.09 14.33
CA ALA A 187 21.51 -1.22 15.33
C ALA A 187 20.76 0.00 14.72
N GLY A 188 20.21 -0.15 13.52
CA GLY A 188 19.38 0.87 12.88
C GLY A 188 17.92 0.86 13.33
N VAL A 189 17.48 -0.13 14.11
CA VAL A 189 16.13 -0.19 14.68
C VAL A 189 16.26 -0.25 16.19
N ASN A 190 15.52 0.60 16.90
CA ASN A 190 15.41 0.52 18.36
C ASN A 190 14.31 -0.47 18.75
N PHE A 191 14.68 -1.58 19.39
CA PHE A 191 13.76 -2.60 19.89
C PHE A 191 13.46 -2.47 21.39
N ASP A 192 14.00 -1.45 22.08
CA ASP A 192 13.71 -1.20 23.49
C ASP A 192 12.26 -0.72 23.70
N LEU A 193 11.61 -0.27 22.63
CA LEU A 193 10.19 0.08 22.61
C LEU A 193 9.31 -1.15 22.39
N SER A 194 8.28 -1.31 23.23
CA SER A 194 7.31 -2.39 23.10
C SER A 194 6.56 -2.31 21.77
N GLY A 195 6.67 -3.34 20.94
CA GLY A 195 6.00 -3.42 19.64
C GLY A 195 6.04 -4.82 19.04
N GLU A 196 5.12 -5.10 18.12
CA GLU A 196 5.12 -6.31 17.31
C GLU A 196 5.64 -5.96 15.91
N TYR A 197 6.93 -6.17 15.67
CA TYR A 197 7.58 -5.79 14.41
C TYR A 197 7.46 -6.87 13.35
N PHE A 198 7.14 -6.46 12.12
CA PHE A 198 6.99 -7.35 10.97
C PHE A 198 7.92 -6.90 9.83
N SER A 199 8.48 -7.90 9.14
CA SER A 199 9.19 -7.69 7.88
C SER A 199 8.71 -8.70 6.83
N MET A 200 8.62 -8.26 5.57
CA MET A 200 8.37 -9.15 4.44
C MET A 200 8.82 -8.57 3.12
N LYS A 201 9.18 -9.45 2.18
CA LYS A 201 9.40 -9.10 0.79
C LYS A 201 8.07 -8.90 0.05
N VAL A 202 7.88 -7.73 -0.54
CA VAL A 202 6.71 -7.39 -1.38
C VAL A 202 7.12 -6.90 -2.76
N PRO A 203 6.29 -7.13 -3.80
CA PRO A 203 6.49 -6.48 -5.09
C PRO A 203 6.15 -4.99 -4.98
N ILE A 204 7.03 -4.12 -5.48
CA ILE A 204 6.80 -2.66 -5.46
C ILE A 204 6.64 -2.03 -6.85
N GLU A 205 7.07 -2.74 -7.90
CA GLU A 205 6.90 -2.31 -9.29
C GLU A 205 6.62 -3.51 -10.21
N LEU A 206 5.74 -3.30 -11.19
CA LEU A 206 5.39 -4.24 -12.25
C LEU A 206 5.63 -3.56 -13.60
N ASN A 207 6.05 -4.33 -14.60
CA ASN A 207 5.96 -3.90 -15.99
C ASN A 207 4.54 -4.13 -16.57
N LEU A 208 4.33 -3.79 -17.83
CA LEU A 208 3.02 -3.90 -18.51
C LEU A 208 2.55 -5.35 -18.67
N GLU A 209 3.48 -6.30 -18.69
CA GLU A 209 3.20 -7.73 -18.69
C GLU A 209 2.88 -8.27 -17.28
N ARG A 210 2.78 -7.39 -16.28
CA ARG A 210 2.58 -7.71 -14.85
C ARG A 210 3.69 -8.59 -14.24
N VAL A 211 4.88 -8.55 -14.82
CA VAL A 211 6.09 -9.15 -14.28
C VAL A 211 6.71 -8.19 -13.27
N VAL A 212 7.10 -8.71 -12.11
CA VAL A 212 7.71 -7.90 -11.06
C VAL A 212 9.12 -7.47 -11.48
N THR A 213 9.35 -6.17 -11.59
CA THR A 213 10.66 -5.57 -11.91
C THR A 213 11.46 -5.28 -10.65
N LYS A 214 10.79 -4.93 -9.54
CA LYS A 214 11.44 -4.61 -8.26
C LYS A 214 10.66 -5.18 -7.08
N TYR A 215 11.40 -5.80 -6.17
CA TYR A 215 10.96 -6.20 -4.84
C TYR A 215 11.57 -5.28 -3.79
N SER A 216 10.89 -5.11 -2.66
CA SER A 216 11.41 -4.43 -1.48
C SER A 216 11.07 -5.23 -0.23
N ASP A 217 12.02 -5.29 0.71
CA ASP A 217 11.79 -5.81 2.05
C ASP A 217 11.25 -4.68 2.92
N ILE A 218 9.98 -4.72 3.25
CA ILE A 218 9.32 -3.68 4.06
C ILE A 218 9.38 -4.02 5.55
N PHE A 219 9.34 -2.99 6.39
CA PHE A 219 9.38 -3.07 7.85
C PHE A 219 8.35 -2.13 8.49
N PHE A 220 7.63 -2.61 9.51
CA PHE A 220 6.60 -1.85 10.21
C PHE A 220 6.21 -2.52 11.54
N GLU A 221 5.49 -1.79 12.40
CA GLU A 221 4.86 -2.32 13.61
C GLU A 221 3.39 -2.68 13.34
N ARG A 222 2.98 -3.89 13.74
CA ARG A 222 1.71 -4.54 13.39
C ARG A 222 0.47 -3.78 13.88
N ASN A 223 0.57 -3.07 14.99
CA ASN A 223 -0.53 -2.35 15.63
C ASN A 223 -0.64 -0.90 15.12
N GLY A 224 0.24 -0.47 14.20
CA GLY A 224 0.26 0.88 13.64
C GLY A 224 0.98 1.89 14.52
N LYS A 225 1.81 1.43 15.46
CA LYS A 225 2.69 2.31 16.24
C LYS A 225 3.87 2.78 15.37
N PRO A 226 4.42 3.99 15.60
CA PRO A 226 5.65 4.40 14.97
C PRO A 226 6.80 3.46 15.28
N VAL A 227 7.70 3.29 14.33
CA VAL A 227 8.95 2.53 14.49
C VAL A 227 10.09 3.51 14.69
N GLU A 228 10.87 3.33 15.75
CA GLU A 228 12.05 4.15 15.99
C GLU A 228 13.28 3.57 15.27
N VAL A 229 13.81 4.31 14.30
CA VAL A 229 14.88 3.84 13.40
C VAL A 229 15.90 4.93 13.10
N LYS A 230 17.10 4.52 12.69
CA LYS A 230 18.11 5.37 12.05
C LYS A 230 18.05 5.17 10.55
N LEU A 231 17.77 6.24 9.81
CA LEU A 231 17.65 6.19 8.36
C LEU A 231 18.97 6.58 7.68
N SER A 232 19.24 5.94 6.55
CA SER A 232 20.33 6.29 5.62
C SER A 232 19.90 7.32 4.55
N VAL A 233 18.63 7.71 4.57
CA VAL A 233 17.99 8.60 3.60
C VAL A 233 17.18 9.68 4.32
N THR A 234 16.74 10.68 3.57
CA THR A 234 15.78 11.66 4.06
C THR A 234 14.40 11.04 4.28
N TYR A 235 13.66 11.61 5.23
CA TYR A 235 12.25 11.32 5.48
C TYR A 235 11.44 12.61 5.34
N TRP A 236 10.12 12.50 5.29
CA TRP A 236 9.21 13.63 5.16
C TRP A 236 8.39 13.77 6.43
N THR A 237 8.26 15.00 6.92
CA THR A 237 7.34 15.32 8.02
C THR A 237 6.11 15.99 7.45
N VAL A 238 4.96 15.39 7.70
CA VAL A 238 3.64 15.92 7.37
C VAL A 238 3.08 16.63 8.59
N GLU A 239 2.79 17.92 8.46
CA GLU A 239 2.22 18.74 9.53
C GLU A 239 0.72 18.93 9.30
N TYR A 240 -0.09 18.52 10.29
CA TYR A 240 -1.53 18.68 10.26
C TYR A 240 -1.95 19.98 10.93
N GLU A 241 -3.11 20.52 10.56
CA GLU A 241 -3.68 21.74 11.16
C GLU A 241 -3.93 21.61 12.67
N SER A 242 -4.15 20.39 13.16
CA SER A 242 -4.26 20.08 14.59
C SER A 242 -2.97 20.27 15.39
N GLY A 243 -1.84 20.50 14.72
CA GLY A 243 -0.50 20.53 15.31
C GLY A 243 0.14 19.15 15.47
N SER A 244 -0.57 18.05 15.15
CA SER A 244 0.05 16.73 15.09
C SER A 244 0.99 16.63 13.89
N ARG A 245 2.02 15.80 14.02
CA ARG A 245 3.02 15.54 12.97
C ARG A 245 3.14 14.04 12.74
N GLU A 246 3.37 13.66 11.50
CA GLU A 246 3.70 12.29 11.14
C GLU A 246 4.96 12.28 10.28
N ASN A 247 5.94 11.46 10.67
CA ASN A 247 7.15 11.28 9.91
C ASN A 247 6.99 10.05 9.03
N ILE A 248 7.23 10.20 7.74
CA ILE A 248 7.00 9.14 6.77
C ILE A 248 8.22 8.90 5.90
N VAL A 249 8.30 7.66 5.44
CA VAL A 249 9.13 7.22 4.34
C VAL A 249 8.22 6.59 3.30
N PHE A 250 8.48 6.94 2.04
CA PHE A 250 7.87 6.34 0.86
C PHE A 250 8.25 4.85 0.75
N ILE A 251 7.28 3.99 0.39
CA ILE A 251 7.40 2.52 0.37
C ILE A 251 8.35 1.97 -0.71
N GLU A 252 8.81 2.84 -1.62
CA GLU A 252 9.68 2.60 -2.78
C GLU A 252 11.16 2.38 -2.47
#